data_AF-A0A661PJ64-F1
#
_entry.id   AF-A0A661PJ64-F1
#
_cell.length_a   1.000
_cell.length_b   1.000
_cell.length_c   1.000
_cell.angle_alpha   90.00
_cell.angle_beta   90.00
_cell.angle_gamma   90.00
#
_symmetry.space_group_name_H-M   'P 1'
#
loop_
_entity.id
_entity.type
_entity.pdbx_description
1 polymer ?
#
loop_
_entity_poly.entity_id
_entity_poly.type
_entity_poly.pdbx_seq_one_letter_code
_entity_poly.pdbx_strand_id
1 'polypeptide(L)'
;MEELGTWFERERLAPGDVVGWLVRLAKGLAAMHELTEPHGRLAANAVMAAGPRCGAPAVLVMPDEVDRDVRYYSAERAKLSGASLPDDVWALGVILYLGLTDAFPFPGGDRRAVRERIEWRPASPIEVYGLDHEPLQALLDRLFHSQPAERLTTLGPLIAALEAIEPQAAKLAALELDDPTEVAVAAAKPVERQPAPAPAAEAASQMRSEPRPAAPELDESARKPARSTPPTSFLLPWVIVALVVVAVVATILVLWPHLRLTEPHPVATAEPAAASATGSIVPPAVASRSKPASARSTATGLAAASTSVVAPPSASLPSASVAPAAVPAKPRDRRECVSQLFSPETFAAGRPNFHFVCNESDPRKGADALGTEVVLGKGHRGVTAAMREWDKLGWFQMAMFAVVRATCCETATPLESSLGAGACNFDGALMALGEAVAHGGESDGAAAVDRYLAAIQCLVHAHYAHAFGEKGGATQRQRQAFDVVTQRVRTELSR
;
A
#
# COMPACT_ATOMS: atom_id res chain seq x y z
N MET A 1 15.16 11.33 -16.27
CA MET A 1 15.47 9.99 -15.73
C MET A 1 14.30 9.08 -16.09
N GLU A 2 14.56 7.81 -16.33
CA GLU A 2 13.54 6.81 -16.62
C GLU A 2 13.60 5.71 -15.55
N GLU A 3 12.50 4.98 -15.37
CA GLU A 3 12.44 3.85 -14.45
C GLU A 3 13.41 2.75 -14.90
N LEU A 4 14.12 2.11 -13.97
CA LEU A 4 15.02 1.00 -14.28
C LEU A 4 14.28 -0.16 -14.95
N GLY A 5 13.00 -0.37 -14.62
CA GLY A 5 12.12 -1.31 -15.33
C GLY A 5 11.99 -1.01 -16.82
N THR A 6 11.86 0.27 -17.21
CA THR A 6 11.81 0.68 -18.63
C THR A 6 13.13 0.38 -19.36
N TRP A 7 14.27 0.51 -18.66
CA TRP A 7 15.56 0.13 -19.23
C TRP A 7 15.63 -1.38 -19.49
N PHE A 8 15.15 -2.22 -18.57
CA PHE A 8 15.10 -3.68 -18.77
C PHE A 8 14.25 -4.07 -19.99
N GLU A 9 13.10 -3.42 -20.18
CA GLU A 9 12.19 -3.70 -21.31
C GLU A 9 12.76 -3.24 -22.66
N ARG A 10 13.47 -2.12 -22.69
CA ARG A 10 14.00 -1.54 -23.93
C ARG A 10 15.24 -2.26 -24.44
N GLU A 11 16.12 -2.67 -23.53
CA GLU A 11 17.35 -3.35 -23.90
C GLU A 11 17.80 -4.35 -22.84
N ARG A 12 18.33 -5.49 -23.30
CA ARG A 12 18.91 -6.49 -22.40
C ARG A 12 20.22 -5.96 -21.84
N LEU A 13 20.20 -5.54 -20.58
CA LEU A 13 21.40 -5.08 -19.87
C LEU A 13 22.43 -6.21 -19.73
N ALA A 14 23.71 -5.84 -19.69
CA ALA A 14 24.76 -6.79 -19.36
C ALA A 14 24.58 -7.29 -17.92
N PRO A 15 24.84 -8.58 -17.62
CA PRO A 15 24.72 -9.11 -16.26
C PRO A 15 25.48 -8.30 -15.21
N GLY A 16 26.69 -7.81 -15.53
CA GLY A 16 27.47 -6.94 -14.65
C GLY A 16 26.81 -5.59 -14.36
N ASP A 17 26.09 -5.00 -15.33
CA ASP A 17 25.31 -3.78 -15.12
C ASP A 17 24.08 -4.06 -14.23
N VAL A 18 23.41 -5.20 -14.41
CA VAL A 18 22.30 -5.61 -13.52
C VAL A 18 22.80 -5.79 -12.08
N VAL A 19 23.89 -6.52 -11.88
CA VAL A 19 24.51 -6.71 -10.55
C VAL A 19 24.94 -5.38 -9.95
N GLY A 20 25.56 -4.50 -10.75
CA GLY A 20 25.95 -3.16 -10.31
C GLY A 20 24.76 -2.33 -9.83
N TRP A 21 23.64 -2.34 -10.55
CA TRP A 21 22.40 -1.68 -10.10
C TRP A 21 21.90 -2.25 -8.77
N LEU A 22 21.90 -3.57 -8.62
CA LEU A 22 21.47 -4.22 -7.38
C LEU A 22 22.37 -3.88 -6.18
N VAL A 23 23.69 -3.79 -6.37
CA VAL A 23 24.61 -3.38 -5.30
C VAL A 23 24.31 -1.96 -4.83
N ARG A 24 24.13 -1.02 -5.76
CA ARG A 24 23.82 0.39 -5.42
C ARG A 24 22.49 0.50 -4.69
N LEU A 25 21.48 -0.22 -5.18
CA LEU A 25 20.16 -0.25 -4.58
C LEU A 25 20.18 -0.87 -3.18
N ALA A 26 20.85 -2.01 -3.00
CA ALA A 26 20.99 -2.66 -1.70
C ALA A 26 21.74 -1.77 -0.68
N LYS A 27 22.77 -1.03 -1.12
CA LYS A 27 23.47 -0.05 -0.28
C LYS A 27 22.57 1.12 0.12
N GLY A 28 21.73 1.64 -0.79
CA GLY A 28 20.75 2.68 -0.48
C GLY A 28 19.70 2.20 0.53
N LEU A 29 19.19 0.99 0.34
CA LEU A 29 18.25 0.36 1.28
C LEU A 29 18.87 0.07 2.65
N ALA A 30 20.18 -0.18 2.74
CA ALA A 30 20.83 -0.42 4.02
C ALA A 30 20.70 0.79 4.94
N ALA A 31 20.83 2.01 4.39
CA ALA A 31 20.61 3.25 5.14
C ALA A 31 19.16 3.38 5.63
N MET A 32 18.16 2.95 4.85
CA MET A 32 16.76 2.90 5.31
C MET A 32 16.56 1.84 6.41
N HIS A 33 17.15 0.65 6.25
CA HIS A 33 17.00 -0.47 7.19
C HIS A 33 17.66 -0.18 8.54
N GLU A 34 18.68 0.68 8.60
CA GLU A 34 19.25 1.19 9.86
C GLU A 34 18.22 1.95 10.70
N LEU A 35 17.23 2.59 10.06
CA LEU A 35 16.09 3.23 10.72
C LEU A 35 14.96 2.25 11.05
N THR A 36 15.17 0.95 10.84
CA THR A 36 14.17 -0.14 11.01
C THR A 36 12.94 -0.01 10.11
N GLU A 37 13.03 0.77 9.03
CA GLU A 37 11.94 0.99 8.09
C GLU A 37 12.18 0.19 6.79
N PRO A 38 11.27 -0.73 6.42
CA PRO A 38 11.33 -1.33 5.10
C PRO A 38 10.87 -0.32 4.05
N HIS A 39 11.50 -0.34 2.87
CA HIS A 39 11.00 0.38 1.71
C HIS A 39 9.60 -0.14 1.38
N GLY A 40 9.42 -1.46 1.29
CA GLY A 40 8.10 -2.05 1.25
C GLY A 40 7.31 -1.79 -0.03
N ARG A 41 7.79 -1.03 -1.00
CA ARG A 41 7.29 -1.02 -2.38
C ARG A 41 8.42 -1.16 -3.38
N LEU A 42 9.43 -1.94 -3.01
CA LEU A 42 10.60 -2.12 -3.83
C LEU A 42 10.25 -2.90 -5.09
N ALA A 43 10.53 -2.30 -6.25
CA ALA A 43 10.32 -2.85 -7.57
C ALA A 43 11.31 -2.17 -8.54
N ALA A 44 11.40 -2.64 -9.79
CA ALA A 44 12.33 -2.04 -10.75
C ALA A 44 11.99 -0.57 -11.07
N ASN A 45 10.72 -0.17 -10.95
CA ASN A 45 10.29 1.22 -11.09
C ASN A 45 10.55 2.09 -9.85
N ALA A 46 11.03 1.52 -8.74
CA ALA A 46 11.48 2.30 -7.59
C ALA A 46 12.86 2.96 -7.81
N VAL A 47 13.51 2.70 -8.95
CA VAL A 47 14.80 3.30 -9.30
C VAL A 47 14.63 4.15 -10.54
N MET A 48 14.96 5.44 -10.43
CA MET A 48 14.98 6.37 -11.56
C MET A 48 16.42 6.57 -11.99
N ALA A 49 16.77 6.09 -13.19
CA ALA A 49 18.12 6.12 -13.73
C ALA A 49 18.23 7.05 -14.95
N ALA A 50 19.38 7.72 -15.08
CA ALA A 50 19.70 8.55 -16.25
C ALA A 50 20.17 7.73 -17.47
N GLY A 51 20.49 6.45 -17.28
CA GLY A 51 20.98 5.59 -18.36
C GLY A 51 21.02 4.11 -17.94
N PRO A 52 21.38 3.20 -18.86
CA PRO A 52 21.33 1.75 -18.63
C PRO A 52 22.51 1.21 -17.82
N ARG A 53 23.64 1.93 -17.83
CA ARG A 53 24.88 1.54 -17.14
C ARG A 53 24.73 1.74 -15.64
N CYS A 54 25.19 0.78 -14.84
CA CYS A 54 25.11 0.84 -13.38
C CYS A 54 25.83 2.03 -12.73
N GLY A 55 26.75 2.68 -13.45
CA GLY A 55 27.42 3.92 -13.00
C GLY A 55 26.66 5.22 -13.31
N ALA A 56 25.53 5.16 -14.02
CA ALA A 56 24.76 6.36 -14.35
C ALA A 56 24.13 6.99 -13.11
N PRO A 57 23.92 8.33 -13.07
CA PRO A 57 23.14 8.97 -12.02
C PRO A 57 21.78 8.30 -11.85
N ALA A 58 21.40 8.04 -10.60
CA ALA A 58 20.13 7.41 -10.28
C ALA A 58 19.73 7.67 -8.82
N VAL A 59 18.43 7.64 -8.56
CA VAL A 59 17.84 7.81 -7.23
C VAL A 59 16.90 6.65 -6.91
N LEU A 60 16.80 6.32 -5.62
CA LEU A 60 15.78 5.44 -5.08
C LEU A 60 14.55 6.29 -4.72
N VAL A 61 13.45 6.07 -5.43
CA VAL A 61 12.18 6.76 -5.25
C VAL A 61 11.56 6.33 -3.92
N MET A 62 10.95 7.27 -3.20
CA MET A 62 10.34 6.97 -1.91
C MET A 62 9.16 5.98 -2.04
N PRO A 63 8.96 5.08 -1.06
CA PRO A 63 7.94 4.02 -1.14
C PRO A 63 6.54 4.49 -1.49
N ASP A 64 6.19 5.71 -1.15
CA ASP A 64 4.84 6.20 -1.20
C ASP A 64 4.51 6.81 -2.58
N GLU A 65 5.53 7.03 -3.41
CA GLU A 65 5.44 7.43 -4.81
C GLU A 65 5.45 6.23 -5.77
N VAL A 66 5.91 5.06 -5.30
CA VAL A 66 5.94 3.84 -6.10
C VAL A 66 4.59 3.10 -6.01
N ASP A 67 4.05 2.72 -7.16
CA ASP A 67 2.86 1.86 -7.22
C ASP A 67 3.17 0.45 -6.68
N ARG A 68 2.19 -0.16 -6.03
CA ARG A 68 2.35 -1.51 -5.50
C ARG A 68 2.32 -2.53 -6.65
N ASP A 69 3.34 -3.38 -6.71
CA ASP A 69 3.35 -4.52 -7.61
C ASP A 69 3.48 -5.83 -6.81
N VAL A 70 2.43 -6.64 -6.87
CA VAL A 70 2.32 -7.91 -6.15
C VAL A 70 3.35 -8.94 -6.61
N ARG A 71 3.92 -8.80 -7.81
CA ARG A 71 4.93 -9.73 -8.37
C ARG A 71 6.27 -9.68 -7.61
N TYR A 72 6.51 -8.62 -6.84
CA TYR A 72 7.70 -8.46 -6.00
C TYR A 72 7.47 -8.94 -4.55
N TYR A 73 6.27 -9.43 -4.22
CA TYR A 73 5.98 -9.84 -2.85
C TYR A 73 6.68 -11.15 -2.50
N SER A 74 7.22 -11.22 -1.29
CA SER A 74 7.65 -12.47 -0.66
C SER A 74 6.47 -13.40 -0.38
N ALA A 75 6.75 -14.67 -0.08
CA ALA A 75 5.72 -15.60 0.37
C ALA A 75 5.00 -15.11 1.64
N GLU A 76 5.77 -14.56 2.58
CA GLU A 76 5.32 -14.07 3.87
C GLU A 76 4.41 -12.86 3.69
N ARG A 77 4.80 -11.92 2.82
CA ARG A 77 4.00 -10.73 2.48
C ARG A 77 2.80 -11.05 1.60
N ALA A 78 2.86 -12.09 0.78
CA ALA A 78 1.69 -12.56 0.06
C ALA A 78 0.64 -13.15 1.03
N LYS A 79 1.07 -13.72 2.17
CA LYS A 79 0.21 -14.24 3.25
C LYS A 79 -0.28 -13.16 4.22
N LEU A 80 0.61 -12.27 4.66
CA LEU A 80 0.37 -11.30 5.72
C LEU A 80 0.16 -9.89 5.17
N SER A 81 -0.56 -9.03 5.88
CA SER A 81 -0.61 -7.62 5.54
C SER A 81 0.66 -6.91 6.00
N GLY A 82 1.48 -6.48 5.04
CA GLY A 82 2.55 -5.52 5.31
C GLY A 82 3.94 -5.89 4.80
N ALA A 83 4.76 -4.85 4.58
CA ALA A 83 6.18 -5.01 4.34
C ALA A 83 6.99 -5.17 5.63
N SER A 84 8.14 -5.85 5.50
CA SER A 84 9.18 -6.09 6.49
C SER A 84 10.57 -5.98 5.83
N LEU A 85 11.64 -5.86 6.61
CA LEU A 85 13.00 -5.75 6.06
C LEU A 85 13.39 -6.94 5.15
N PRO A 86 13.09 -8.20 5.51
CA PRO A 86 13.34 -9.34 4.62
C PRO A 86 12.55 -9.30 3.30
N ASP A 87 11.41 -8.61 3.26
CA ASP A 87 10.63 -8.47 2.02
C ASP A 87 11.35 -7.62 0.98
N ASP A 88 12.11 -6.61 1.40
CA ASP A 88 12.92 -5.82 0.49
C ASP A 88 14.07 -6.67 -0.10
N VAL A 89 14.68 -7.53 0.72
CA VAL A 89 15.73 -8.46 0.26
C VAL A 89 15.17 -9.46 -0.76
N TRP A 90 13.95 -9.97 -0.53
CA TRP A 90 13.25 -10.78 -1.53
C TRP A 90 12.99 -10.01 -2.81
N ALA A 91 12.47 -8.79 -2.72
CA ALA A 91 12.19 -7.94 -3.87
C ALA A 91 13.46 -7.61 -4.68
N LEU A 92 14.62 -7.42 -4.04
CA LEU A 92 15.91 -7.31 -4.73
C LEU A 92 16.23 -8.57 -5.55
N GLY A 93 15.95 -9.76 -5.02
CA GLY A 93 16.07 -11.00 -5.80
C GLY A 93 15.17 -11.02 -7.02
N VAL A 94 13.93 -10.54 -6.89
CA VAL A 94 12.99 -10.42 -8.04
C VAL A 94 13.52 -9.42 -9.07
N ILE A 95 14.06 -8.27 -8.66
CA ILE A 95 14.67 -7.29 -9.57
C ILE A 95 15.90 -7.88 -10.28
N LEU A 96 16.77 -8.60 -9.56
CA LEU A 96 17.93 -9.27 -10.14
C LEU A 96 17.51 -10.28 -11.20
N TYR A 97 16.56 -11.15 -10.87
CA TYR A 97 16.05 -12.16 -11.79
C TYR A 97 15.43 -11.52 -13.04
N LEU A 98 14.61 -10.48 -12.84
CA LEU A 98 13.97 -9.75 -13.93
C LEU A 98 15.01 -9.10 -14.86
N GLY A 99 16.00 -8.40 -14.31
CA GLY A 99 17.04 -7.76 -15.12
C GLY A 99 17.91 -8.75 -15.90
N LEU A 100 18.08 -9.97 -15.41
CA LEU A 100 18.84 -11.03 -16.09
C LEU A 100 18.03 -11.74 -17.20
N THR A 101 16.75 -12.01 -16.92
CA THR A 101 15.93 -12.94 -17.72
C THR A 101 14.82 -12.28 -18.53
N ASP A 102 14.52 -11.00 -18.28
CA ASP A 102 13.34 -10.29 -18.79
C ASP A 102 12.00 -10.99 -18.45
N ALA A 103 12.00 -11.77 -17.35
CA ALA A 103 10.85 -12.50 -16.86
C ALA A 103 10.75 -12.39 -15.34
N PHE A 104 9.53 -12.49 -14.80
CA PHE A 104 9.35 -12.61 -13.35
C PHE A 104 9.59 -14.06 -12.90
N PRO A 105 10.24 -14.28 -11.74
CA PRO A 105 10.42 -15.63 -11.19
C PRO A 105 9.08 -16.27 -10.80
N PHE A 106 8.12 -15.47 -10.33
CA PHE A 106 6.81 -15.91 -9.87
C PHE A 106 5.68 -15.02 -10.44
N PRO A 107 5.26 -15.22 -11.70
CA PRO A 107 4.26 -14.37 -12.33
C PRO A 107 2.86 -14.57 -11.73
N GLY A 108 2.15 -13.47 -11.44
CA GLY A 108 0.77 -13.48 -10.97
C GLY A 108 0.15 -12.07 -10.99
N GLY A 109 -1.16 -11.99 -11.23
CA GLY A 109 -1.90 -10.71 -11.28
C GLY A 109 -2.43 -10.24 -9.92
N ASP A 110 -2.40 -11.10 -8.91
CA ASP A 110 -2.84 -10.80 -7.55
C ASP A 110 -1.99 -11.56 -6.51
N ARG A 111 -2.19 -11.20 -5.24
CA ARG A 111 -1.42 -11.77 -4.11
C ARG A 111 -1.59 -13.29 -3.98
N ARG A 112 -2.79 -13.81 -4.26
CA ARG A 112 -3.08 -15.24 -4.13
C ARG A 112 -2.35 -16.02 -5.21
N ALA A 113 -2.40 -15.54 -6.46
CA ALA A 113 -1.71 -16.15 -7.58
C ALA A 113 -0.18 -16.17 -7.37
N VAL A 114 0.41 -15.06 -6.90
CA VAL A 114 1.84 -15.01 -6.59
C VAL A 114 2.21 -15.97 -5.46
N ARG A 115 1.42 -16.01 -4.37
CA ARG A 115 1.64 -16.95 -3.26
C ARG A 115 1.63 -18.40 -3.74
N GLU A 116 0.59 -18.79 -4.50
CA GLU A 116 0.46 -20.15 -5.02
C GLU A 116 1.68 -20.49 -5.91
N ARG A 117 2.14 -19.56 -6.75
CA ARG A 117 3.35 -19.79 -7.56
C ARG A 117 4.59 -20.04 -6.72
N ILE A 118 4.82 -19.22 -5.69
CA ILE A 118 5.98 -19.37 -4.80
C ILE A 118 5.94 -20.71 -4.06
N GLU A 119 4.75 -21.14 -3.61
CA GLU A 119 4.59 -22.39 -2.85
C GLU A 119 4.78 -23.66 -3.70
N TRP A 120 4.31 -23.64 -4.96
CA TRP A 120 4.24 -24.85 -5.78
C TRP A 120 5.39 -25.01 -6.76
N ARG A 121 6.13 -23.94 -7.09
CA ARG A 121 7.14 -23.98 -8.14
C ARG A 121 8.36 -23.11 -7.79
N PRO A 122 9.59 -23.67 -7.81
CA PRO A 122 10.78 -22.84 -7.72
C PRO A 122 10.89 -21.90 -8.93
N ALA A 123 11.65 -20.81 -8.79
CA ALA A 123 12.01 -19.97 -9.93
C ALA A 123 12.70 -20.83 -11.01
N SER A 124 12.49 -20.49 -12.29
CA SER A 124 13.17 -21.23 -13.35
C SER A 124 14.66 -20.89 -13.35
N PRO A 125 15.58 -21.85 -13.57
CA PRO A 125 17.00 -21.54 -13.65
C PRO A 125 17.31 -20.51 -14.74
N ILE A 126 18.27 -19.61 -14.50
CA ILE A 126 18.65 -18.56 -15.46
C ILE A 126 19.26 -19.13 -16.75
N GLU A 127 19.79 -20.35 -16.70
CA GLU A 127 20.27 -21.13 -17.85
C GLU A 127 19.20 -21.34 -18.91
N VAL A 128 17.91 -21.47 -18.50
CA VAL A 128 16.77 -21.59 -19.43
C VAL A 128 16.62 -20.34 -20.32
N TYR A 129 17.16 -19.21 -19.88
CA TYR A 129 17.18 -17.92 -20.60
C TYR A 129 18.52 -17.66 -21.30
N GLY A 130 19.35 -18.70 -21.46
CA GLY A 130 20.65 -18.65 -22.13
C GLY A 130 21.73 -17.95 -21.31
N LEU A 131 21.58 -17.87 -19.99
CA LEU A 131 22.60 -17.33 -19.09
C LEU A 131 23.28 -18.47 -18.32
N ASP A 132 24.51 -18.79 -18.70
CA ASP A 132 25.36 -19.72 -17.97
C ASP A 132 26.22 -18.93 -16.96
N HIS A 133 25.70 -18.76 -15.75
CA HIS A 133 26.37 -18.00 -14.69
C HIS A 133 26.11 -18.60 -13.31
N GLU A 134 26.77 -19.73 -13.02
CA GLU A 134 26.61 -20.51 -11.78
C GLU A 134 26.60 -19.67 -10.48
N PRO A 135 27.50 -18.69 -10.25
CA PRO A 135 27.43 -17.87 -9.03
C PRO A 135 26.13 -17.06 -8.87
N LEU A 136 25.53 -16.60 -9.96
CA LEU A 136 24.27 -15.84 -9.93
C LEU A 136 23.09 -16.79 -9.69
N GLN A 137 23.11 -17.98 -10.30
CA GLN A 137 22.12 -19.01 -10.02
C GLN A 137 22.12 -19.40 -8.53
N ALA A 138 23.30 -19.68 -7.96
CA ALA A 138 23.44 -20.03 -6.55
C ALA A 138 22.96 -18.90 -5.61
N LEU A 139 23.16 -17.63 -5.98
CA LEU A 139 22.64 -16.49 -5.23
C LEU A 139 21.09 -16.43 -5.30
N LEU A 140 20.51 -16.62 -6.48
CA LEU A 140 19.05 -16.63 -6.68
C LEU A 140 18.39 -17.79 -5.94
N ASP A 141 19.01 -18.98 -5.92
CA ASP A 141 18.51 -20.14 -5.18
C ASP A 141 18.43 -19.85 -3.67
N ARG A 142 19.44 -19.15 -3.13
CA ARG A 142 19.45 -18.70 -1.72
C ARG A 142 18.44 -17.58 -1.44
N LEU A 143 18.23 -16.66 -2.39
CA LEU A 143 17.24 -15.58 -2.23
C LEU A 143 15.80 -16.09 -2.27
N PHE A 144 15.52 -17.11 -3.09
CA PHE A 144 14.19 -17.68 -3.27
C PHE A 144 13.96 -18.97 -2.50
N HIS A 145 14.82 -19.26 -1.52
CA HIS A 145 14.66 -20.46 -0.71
C HIS A 145 13.33 -20.46 0.06
N SER A 146 12.60 -21.57 0.03
CA SER A 146 11.27 -21.69 0.65
C SER A 146 11.32 -21.54 2.17
N GLN A 147 12.40 -22.04 2.80
CA GLN A 147 12.64 -21.91 4.24
C GLN A 147 13.31 -20.57 4.56
N PRO A 148 12.71 -19.70 5.41
CA PRO A 148 13.29 -18.40 5.75
C PRO A 148 14.67 -18.47 6.41
N ALA A 149 14.97 -19.54 7.17
CA ALA A 149 16.24 -19.72 7.85
C ALA A 149 17.42 -20.00 6.89
N GLU A 150 17.13 -20.55 5.71
CA GLU A 150 18.13 -20.83 4.67
C GLU A 150 18.20 -19.69 3.64
N ARG A 151 17.27 -18.72 3.74
CA ARG A 151 17.15 -17.58 2.84
C ARG A 151 18.08 -16.45 3.25
N LEU A 152 18.60 -15.72 2.27
CA LEU A 152 19.15 -14.39 2.51
C LEU A 152 18.04 -13.41 2.92
N THR A 153 18.07 -12.94 4.17
CA THR A 153 17.02 -12.08 4.76
C THR A 153 17.55 -10.71 5.19
N THR A 154 18.85 -10.44 5.02
CA THR A 154 19.51 -9.19 5.40
C THR A 154 20.38 -8.66 4.25
N LEU A 155 20.52 -7.33 4.17
CA LEU A 155 21.21 -6.66 3.07
C LEU A 155 22.73 -6.89 3.07
N GLY A 156 23.38 -6.93 4.25
CA GLY A 156 24.83 -7.09 4.35
C GLY A 156 25.36 -8.35 3.62
N PRO A 157 24.85 -9.55 3.95
CA PRO A 157 25.22 -10.78 3.24
C PRO A 157 24.88 -10.77 1.74
N LEU A 158 23.78 -10.11 1.34
CA LEU A 158 23.42 -9.95 -0.07
C LEU A 158 24.43 -9.06 -0.82
N ILE A 159 24.79 -7.91 -0.25
CA ILE A 159 25.79 -6.99 -0.82
C ILE A 159 27.13 -7.71 -0.98
N ALA A 160 27.61 -8.39 0.06
CA ALA A 160 28.85 -9.15 0.00
C ALA A 160 28.85 -10.24 -1.09
N ALA A 161 27.71 -10.93 -1.27
CA ALA A 161 27.58 -11.94 -2.32
C ALA A 161 27.59 -11.31 -3.73
N LEU A 162 26.89 -10.20 -3.93
CA LEU A 162 26.88 -9.48 -5.21
C LEU A 162 28.26 -8.91 -5.55
N GLU A 163 28.98 -8.34 -4.58
CA GLU A 163 30.33 -7.80 -4.77
C GLU A 163 31.37 -8.90 -5.01
N ALA A 164 31.18 -10.11 -4.47
CA ALA A 164 32.01 -11.26 -4.79
C ALA A 164 31.81 -11.73 -6.25
N ILE A 165 30.60 -11.60 -6.79
CA ILE A 165 30.27 -11.94 -8.18
C ILE A 165 30.81 -10.87 -9.14
N GLU A 166 30.64 -9.59 -8.81
CA GLU A 166 31.12 -8.45 -9.60
C GLU A 166 31.98 -7.50 -8.74
N PRO A 167 33.30 -7.74 -8.63
CA PRO A 167 34.17 -6.96 -7.76
C PRO A 167 34.23 -5.47 -8.08
N GLN A 168 33.95 -5.05 -9.32
CA GLN A 168 33.93 -3.62 -9.66
C GLN A 168 32.72 -2.91 -9.06
N ALA A 169 31.62 -3.63 -8.79
CA ALA A 169 30.43 -3.07 -8.17
C ALA A 169 30.68 -2.59 -6.72
N ALA A 170 31.70 -3.12 -6.05
CA ALA A 170 32.07 -2.69 -4.70
C ALA A 170 32.40 -1.20 -4.60
N LYS A 171 32.89 -0.60 -5.70
CA LYS A 171 33.25 0.82 -5.78
C LYS A 171 32.07 1.73 -6.10
N LEU A 172 30.91 1.17 -6.46
CA LEU A 172 29.73 1.96 -6.79
C LEU A 172 29.11 2.54 -5.51
N ALA A 173 28.74 3.82 -5.58
CA ALA A 173 28.06 4.53 -4.51
C ALA A 173 26.62 4.03 -4.33
N ALA A 174 26.13 4.08 -3.10
CA ALA A 174 24.72 3.84 -2.79
C ALA A 174 23.80 4.72 -3.65
N LEU A 175 22.58 4.25 -3.92
CA LEU A 175 21.55 5.15 -4.44
C LEU A 175 21.15 6.13 -3.34
N GLU A 176 21.10 7.41 -3.72
CA GLU A 176 20.52 8.45 -2.87
C GLU A 176 19.00 8.26 -2.83
N LEU A 177 18.41 8.44 -1.66
CA LEU A 177 16.96 8.56 -1.54
C LEU A 177 16.55 9.88 -2.17
N ASP A 178 15.54 9.85 -3.02
CA ASP A 178 14.97 11.08 -3.59
C ASP A 178 14.33 11.86 -2.44
N ASP A 179 15.09 12.77 -1.82
CA ASP A 179 14.53 13.74 -0.88
C ASP A 179 13.83 14.82 -1.72
N PRO A 180 12.48 14.83 -1.77
CA PRO A 180 11.74 15.77 -2.61
C PRO A 180 12.05 17.22 -2.25
N THR A 181 12.64 17.46 -1.07
CA THR A 181 12.98 18.79 -0.58
C THR A 181 14.24 19.36 -1.25
N GLU A 182 15.18 18.54 -1.71
CA GLU A 182 16.49 19.02 -2.18
C GLU A 182 16.54 19.23 -3.71
N VAL A 183 15.83 18.41 -4.48
CA VAL A 183 15.77 18.54 -5.95
C VAL A 183 15.09 19.84 -6.38
N ALA A 184 14.10 20.31 -5.61
CA ALA A 184 13.45 21.61 -5.83
C ALA A 184 14.42 22.80 -5.63
N VAL A 185 15.44 22.65 -4.78
CA VAL A 185 16.43 23.70 -4.50
C VAL A 185 17.62 23.63 -5.47
N ALA A 186 18.03 22.43 -5.88
CA ALA A 186 19.09 22.24 -6.88
C ALA A 186 18.66 22.71 -8.28
N ALA A 187 17.39 22.51 -8.67
CA ALA A 187 16.84 23.05 -9.92
C ALA A 187 16.65 24.59 -9.90
N ALA A 188 16.69 25.21 -8.73
CA ALA A 188 16.53 26.66 -8.55
C ALA A 188 17.86 27.44 -8.49
N LYS A 189 19.02 26.77 -8.46
CA LYS A 189 20.29 27.47 -8.70
C LYS A 189 20.44 27.71 -10.21
N PRO A 190 20.45 28.96 -10.67
CA PRO A 190 20.75 29.25 -12.06
C PRO A 190 22.10 28.62 -12.36
N VAL A 191 22.16 27.72 -13.35
CA VAL A 191 23.42 27.27 -13.93
C VAL A 191 24.13 28.53 -14.39
N GLU A 192 25.10 28.98 -13.60
CA GLU A 192 25.99 30.07 -13.96
C GLU A 192 26.69 29.61 -15.23
N ARG A 193 26.25 30.17 -16.37
CA ARG A 193 26.80 29.84 -17.68
C ARG A 193 28.28 30.08 -17.61
N GLN A 194 29.05 29.00 -17.52
CA GLN A 194 30.47 29.03 -17.76
C GLN A 194 30.65 29.69 -19.14
N PRO A 195 31.31 30.87 -19.22
CA PRO A 195 31.41 31.61 -20.46
C PRO A 195 32.09 30.72 -21.50
N ALA A 196 31.41 30.54 -22.63
CA ALA A 196 31.91 29.75 -23.74
C ALA A 196 33.34 30.22 -24.08
N PRO A 197 34.32 29.31 -24.18
CA PRO A 197 35.63 29.69 -24.69
C PRO A 197 35.46 30.28 -26.09
N ALA A 198 36.02 31.47 -26.28
CA ALA A 198 35.96 32.20 -27.54
C ALA A 198 36.43 31.28 -28.70
N PRO A 199 35.73 31.28 -29.85
CA PRO A 199 36.15 30.47 -30.99
C PRO A 199 37.47 31.03 -31.52
N ALA A 200 38.53 30.23 -31.42
CA ALA A 200 39.77 30.44 -32.14
C ALA A 200 39.46 30.33 -33.64
N ALA A 201 39.54 31.46 -34.33
CA ALA A 201 39.42 31.58 -35.76
C ALA A 201 40.71 31.09 -36.42
N GLU A 202 40.86 29.79 -36.67
CA GLU A 202 41.89 29.29 -37.57
C GLU A 202 41.58 27.85 -38.02
N ALA A 203 40.99 27.73 -39.21
CA ALA A 203 41.11 26.60 -40.16
C ALA A 203 39.94 26.60 -41.16
N ALA A 204 39.72 27.72 -41.86
CA ALA A 204 38.92 27.74 -43.07
C ALA A 204 39.83 27.45 -44.28
N SER A 205 40.11 26.17 -44.54
CA SER A 205 40.48 25.65 -45.86
C SER A 205 40.77 24.17 -45.78
N GLN A 206 39.77 23.34 -46.12
CA GLN A 206 39.88 22.08 -46.86
C GLN A 206 38.66 21.21 -46.54
N MET A 207 37.58 21.37 -47.32
CA MET A 207 36.95 20.19 -47.93
C MET A 207 36.04 20.64 -49.07
N ARG A 208 36.59 20.41 -50.26
CA ARG A 208 35.93 20.33 -51.55
C ARG A 208 34.74 19.37 -51.48
N SER A 209 33.59 19.87 -51.95
CA SER A 209 32.81 19.30 -53.05
C SER A 209 32.76 17.77 -53.14
N GLU A 210 31.68 17.17 -52.64
CA GLU A 210 31.24 15.84 -53.09
C GLU A 210 29.76 15.90 -53.54
N PRO A 211 29.38 15.35 -54.71
CA PRO A 211 28.05 15.53 -55.28
C PRO A 211 27.03 14.59 -54.64
N ARG A 212 25.91 15.16 -54.19
CA ARG A 212 24.74 14.46 -53.65
C ARG A 212 24.02 13.66 -54.75
N PRO A 213 23.90 12.32 -54.66
CA PRO A 213 23.06 11.56 -55.58
C PRO A 213 21.59 11.80 -55.28
N ALA A 214 20.79 11.91 -56.34
CA ALA A 214 19.34 12.06 -56.29
C ALA A 214 18.68 10.83 -55.65
N ALA A 215 17.75 11.09 -54.73
CA ALA A 215 16.86 10.09 -54.17
C ALA A 215 15.80 9.68 -55.21
N PRO A 216 15.42 8.39 -55.29
CA PRO A 216 14.28 7.98 -56.10
C PRO A 216 12.96 8.26 -55.36
N GLU A 217 12.04 8.95 -56.05
CA GLU A 217 10.61 8.98 -55.72
C GLU A 217 10.08 7.54 -55.67
N LEU A 218 9.51 7.15 -54.52
CA LEU A 218 8.73 5.93 -54.41
C LEU A 218 7.25 6.27 -54.53
N ASP A 219 6.71 5.75 -55.62
CA ASP A 219 5.35 5.82 -56.12
C ASP A 219 4.34 5.26 -55.10
N GLU A 220 3.52 6.15 -54.54
CA GLU A 220 2.40 5.85 -53.67
C GLU A 220 1.15 5.60 -54.52
N SER A 221 1.08 4.43 -55.15
CA SER A 221 -0.14 4.03 -55.87
C SER A 221 -0.41 2.53 -55.75
N ALA A 222 -1.64 2.23 -55.32
CA ALA A 222 -2.34 0.95 -55.37
C ALA A 222 -1.93 -0.16 -54.37
N ARG A 223 -2.48 -0.09 -53.14
CA ARG A 223 -2.84 -1.31 -52.37
C ARG A 223 -4.36 -1.40 -52.19
N LYS A 224 -4.95 -2.34 -52.95
CA LYS A 224 -6.33 -2.84 -52.79
C LYS A 224 -6.53 -3.44 -51.39
N PRO A 225 -7.68 -3.23 -50.73
CA PRO A 225 -8.02 -3.94 -49.50
C PRO A 225 -8.45 -5.38 -49.83
N ALA A 226 -7.70 -6.36 -49.30
CA ALA A 226 -8.07 -7.76 -49.32
C ALA A 226 -9.16 -8.02 -48.27
N ARG A 227 -10.29 -8.60 -48.72
CA ARG A 227 -11.38 -9.09 -47.86
C ARG A 227 -10.88 -10.27 -47.02
N SER A 228 -10.83 -10.09 -45.70
CA SER A 228 -10.60 -11.16 -44.73
C SER A 228 -11.88 -11.97 -44.51
N THR A 229 -11.83 -13.27 -44.78
CA THR A 229 -12.85 -14.25 -44.39
C THR A 229 -12.83 -14.48 -42.87
N PRO A 230 -13.98 -14.67 -42.20
CA PRO A 230 -14.05 -14.92 -40.76
C PRO A 230 -13.54 -16.32 -40.39
N PRO A 231 -12.77 -16.49 -39.29
CA PRO A 231 -12.30 -17.79 -38.86
C PRO A 231 -13.42 -18.56 -38.15
N THR A 232 -13.94 -19.60 -38.81
CA THR A 232 -14.84 -20.60 -38.25
C THR A 232 -14.06 -21.65 -37.47
N SER A 233 -13.69 -21.39 -36.21
CA SER A 233 -13.10 -22.41 -35.33
C SER A 233 -13.27 -22.12 -33.84
N PHE A 234 -14.44 -21.64 -33.40
CA PHE A 234 -14.71 -21.32 -31.99
C PHE A 234 -15.28 -22.48 -31.15
N LEU A 235 -15.64 -23.62 -31.75
CA LEU A 235 -16.31 -24.72 -31.04
C LEU A 235 -15.36 -25.83 -30.53
N LEU A 236 -14.16 -25.96 -31.11
CA LEU A 236 -13.23 -27.03 -30.74
C LEU A 236 -12.70 -26.96 -29.28
N PRO A 237 -12.35 -25.78 -28.71
CA PRO A 237 -11.79 -25.76 -27.35
C PRO A 237 -12.82 -26.12 -26.27
N TRP A 238 -14.10 -25.82 -26.48
CA TRP A 238 -15.16 -26.13 -25.52
C TRP A 238 -15.49 -27.63 -25.44
N VAL A 239 -15.35 -28.36 -26.55
CA VAL A 239 -15.53 -29.83 -26.57
C VAL A 239 -14.43 -30.52 -25.76
N ILE A 240 -13.19 -30.03 -25.81
CA ILE A 240 -12.08 -30.57 -25.03
C ILE A 240 -12.30 -30.36 -23.53
N VAL A 241 -12.73 -29.17 -23.12
CA VAL A 241 -13.03 -28.87 -21.71
C VAL A 241 -14.16 -29.77 -21.18
N ALA A 242 -15.24 -29.94 -21.96
CA ALA A 242 -16.34 -30.82 -21.57
C ALA A 242 -15.90 -32.28 -21.38
N LEU A 243 -15.04 -32.80 -22.26
CA LEU A 243 -14.51 -34.16 -22.14
C LEU A 243 -13.64 -34.37 -20.89
N VAL A 244 -12.80 -33.38 -20.55
CA VAL A 244 -11.95 -33.43 -19.34
C VAL A 244 -12.81 -33.45 -18.06
N VAL A 245 -13.86 -32.62 -18.00
CA VAL A 245 -14.76 -32.58 -16.85
C VAL A 245 -15.47 -33.93 -16.66
N VAL A 246 -15.96 -34.53 -17.74
CA VAL A 246 -16.63 -35.85 -17.70
C VAL A 246 -15.66 -36.93 -17.20
N ALA A 247 -14.41 -36.93 -17.68
CA ALA A 247 -13.39 -37.89 -17.23
C ALA A 247 -13.09 -37.76 -15.73
N VAL A 248 -12.93 -36.53 -15.21
CA VAL A 248 -12.65 -36.30 -13.78
C VAL A 248 -13.82 -36.77 -12.91
N VAL A 249 -15.06 -36.42 -13.28
CA VAL A 249 -16.25 -36.84 -12.53
C VAL A 249 -16.39 -38.37 -12.53
N ALA A 250 -16.18 -39.03 -13.67
CA ALA A 250 -16.21 -40.50 -13.74
C ALA A 250 -15.12 -41.13 -12.85
N THR A 251 -13.92 -40.55 -12.82
CA THR A 251 -12.82 -41.04 -11.98
C THR A 251 -13.15 -40.92 -10.50
N ILE A 252 -13.72 -39.78 -10.07
CA ILE A 252 -14.15 -39.57 -8.67
C ILE A 252 -15.24 -40.57 -8.29
N LEU A 253 -16.24 -40.80 -9.14
CA LEU A 253 -17.33 -41.73 -8.87
C LEU A 253 -16.86 -43.19 -8.75
N VAL A 254 -15.83 -43.58 -9.51
CA VAL A 254 -15.23 -44.93 -9.44
C VAL A 254 -14.33 -45.10 -8.22
N LEU A 255 -13.60 -44.06 -7.80
CA LEU A 255 -12.72 -44.13 -6.62
C LEU A 255 -13.42 -43.88 -5.28
N TRP A 256 -14.58 -43.22 -5.27
CA TRP A 256 -15.34 -42.91 -4.05
C TRP A 256 -15.66 -44.13 -3.15
N PRO A 257 -16.03 -45.31 -3.67
CA PRO A 257 -16.29 -46.50 -2.85
C PRO A 257 -15.03 -47.02 -2.16
N HIS A 258 -13.85 -46.86 -2.78
CA HIS A 258 -12.57 -47.30 -2.24
C HIS A 258 -11.96 -46.30 -1.26
N LEU A 259 -12.39 -45.04 -1.30
CA LEU A 259 -11.97 -43.98 -0.40
C LEU A 259 -12.80 -43.88 0.88
N ARG A 260 -13.65 -44.89 1.18
CA ARG A 260 -14.23 -45.03 2.52
C ARG A 260 -13.13 -45.37 3.52
N LEU A 261 -12.52 -44.32 4.04
CA LEU A 261 -11.63 -44.34 5.20
C LEU A 261 -12.31 -45.14 6.32
N THR A 262 -11.61 -46.19 6.74
CA THR A 262 -11.85 -46.98 7.94
C THR A 262 -12.35 -46.11 9.09
N GLU A 263 -13.51 -46.46 9.63
CA GLU A 263 -14.08 -45.84 10.82
C GLU A 263 -13.06 -45.90 11.98
N PRO A 264 -12.85 -44.80 12.72
CA PRO A 264 -12.00 -44.82 13.90
C PRO A 264 -12.63 -45.70 14.98
N HIS A 265 -11.91 -46.73 15.41
CA HIS A 265 -12.31 -47.56 16.55
C HIS A 265 -12.49 -46.70 17.82
N PRO A 266 -13.50 -47.00 18.66
CA PRO A 266 -13.69 -46.33 19.93
C PRO A 266 -12.51 -46.65 20.86
N VAL A 267 -11.78 -45.61 21.27
CA VAL A 267 -10.73 -45.71 22.29
C VAL A 267 -11.39 -46.08 23.61
N ALA A 268 -11.05 -47.26 24.12
CA ALA A 268 -11.45 -47.73 25.44
C ALA A 268 -10.83 -46.84 26.53
N THR A 269 -11.68 -46.33 27.41
CA THR A 269 -11.34 -45.58 28.62
C THR A 269 -10.57 -46.49 29.58
N ALA A 270 -9.27 -46.24 29.76
CA ALA A 270 -8.47 -46.92 30.77
C ALA A 270 -8.47 -46.11 32.08
N GLU A 271 -8.85 -46.82 33.14
CA GLU A 271 -8.90 -46.45 34.55
C GLU A 271 -7.50 -46.21 35.14
N PRO A 272 -7.26 -45.16 35.95
CA PRO A 272 -5.96 -44.94 36.57
C PRO A 272 -5.85 -45.69 37.89
N ALA A 273 -5.05 -46.75 37.90
CA ALA A 273 -4.58 -47.42 39.11
C ALA A 273 -3.41 -46.64 39.75
N ALA A 274 -3.52 -46.44 41.05
CA ALA A 274 -2.49 -45.88 41.92
C ALA A 274 -1.25 -46.78 42.04
N ALA A 275 -0.05 -46.19 42.05
CA ALA A 275 1.06 -46.66 42.89
C ALA A 275 2.21 -45.64 42.93
N SER A 276 2.67 -45.42 44.16
CA SER A 276 3.81 -44.63 44.63
C SER A 276 5.15 -45.01 44.00
N ALA A 277 6.05 -44.03 43.84
CA ALA A 277 7.47 -44.15 44.24
C ALA A 277 8.20 -42.79 44.21
N THR A 278 8.48 -42.31 45.42
CA THR A 278 9.71 -41.68 45.93
C THR A 278 10.78 -41.18 44.94
N GLY A 279 11.12 -39.89 45.04
CA GLY A 279 12.30 -39.31 44.38
C GLY A 279 12.57 -37.87 44.83
N SER A 280 13.18 -37.72 46.00
CA SER A 280 13.56 -36.47 46.65
C SER A 280 14.79 -35.84 45.99
N ILE A 281 14.67 -34.62 45.45
CA ILE A 281 15.79 -33.67 45.31
C ILE A 281 15.28 -32.24 45.59
N VAL A 282 15.88 -31.63 46.60
CA VAL A 282 15.67 -30.27 47.13
C VAL A 282 16.34 -29.21 46.24
N PRO A 283 15.74 -28.00 46.12
CA PRO A 283 16.56 -26.79 46.16
C PRO A 283 16.09 -25.81 47.27
N PRO A 284 16.95 -24.86 47.67
CA PRO A 284 16.86 -24.23 48.99
C PRO A 284 15.92 -23.04 49.05
N ALA A 285 15.42 -22.85 50.27
CA ALA A 285 14.58 -21.77 50.73
C ALA A 285 15.25 -20.39 50.64
N VAL A 286 14.47 -19.39 50.22
CA VAL A 286 14.68 -17.99 50.61
C VAL A 286 13.39 -17.48 51.23
N ALA A 287 13.53 -16.96 52.44
CA ALA A 287 12.49 -16.70 53.41
C ALA A 287 11.63 -15.46 53.11
N SER A 288 10.34 -15.60 53.38
CA SER A 288 9.41 -14.51 53.67
C SER A 288 9.82 -13.73 54.93
N ARG A 289 9.80 -12.39 54.85
CA ARG A 289 9.61 -11.51 56.02
C ARG A 289 8.64 -10.37 55.67
N SER A 290 7.45 -10.50 56.24
CA SER A 290 6.71 -9.50 57.03
C SER A 290 6.65 -8.03 56.59
N LYS A 291 5.41 -7.59 56.30
CA LYS A 291 4.72 -6.33 56.70
C LYS A 291 5.14 -5.86 58.14
N PRO A 292 4.86 -4.63 58.64
CA PRO A 292 3.98 -3.55 58.13
C PRO A 292 4.45 -2.08 58.39
N ALA A 293 3.71 -1.08 57.88
CA ALA A 293 3.38 0.25 58.50
C ALA A 293 2.84 1.19 57.41
N SER A 294 1.56 1.59 57.42
CA SER A 294 1.04 2.79 58.09
C SER A 294 1.91 4.05 57.94
N ALA A 295 1.50 4.94 57.04
CA ALA A 295 1.70 6.37 57.22
C ALA A 295 0.42 7.11 56.81
N ARG A 296 -0.24 7.65 57.84
CA ARG A 296 -1.25 8.72 57.78
C ARG A 296 -0.67 9.95 57.08
N SER A 297 -1.49 10.62 56.28
CA SER A 297 -1.39 12.07 56.08
C SER A 297 -2.78 12.69 56.19
N THR A 298 -3.20 12.92 57.43
CA THR A 298 -3.87 14.13 57.90
C THR A 298 -2.89 15.31 57.78
N ALA A 299 -3.23 16.56 57.50
CA ALA A 299 -4.50 17.24 57.30
C ALA A 299 -4.21 18.71 56.94
N THR A 300 -5.29 19.43 56.61
CA THR A 300 -5.55 20.85 56.95
C THR A 300 -5.04 21.92 55.97
N GLY A 301 -5.98 22.77 55.53
CA GLY A 301 -5.74 24.21 55.61
C GLY A 301 -6.35 25.09 54.53
N LEU A 302 -7.57 25.58 54.81
CA LEU A 302 -8.01 26.97 54.56
C LEU A 302 -8.21 27.42 53.09
N ALA A 303 -9.05 28.38 52.75
CA ALA A 303 -10.22 29.02 53.33
C ALA A 303 -10.84 29.85 52.17
N ALA A 304 -12.16 29.99 52.21
CA ALA A 304 -12.99 31.08 51.70
C ALA A 304 -12.45 32.05 50.62
N ALA A 305 -13.20 32.17 49.52
CA ALA A 305 -13.67 33.47 49.03
C ALA A 305 -14.89 33.28 48.10
N SER A 306 -16.07 33.46 48.66
CA SER A 306 -17.30 33.76 47.90
C SER A 306 -17.15 35.15 47.28
N THR A 307 -17.37 35.27 45.98
CA THR A 307 -17.72 36.55 45.35
C THR A 307 -19.04 36.39 44.62
N SER A 308 -20.08 36.95 45.23
CA SER A 308 -21.32 37.32 44.56
C SER A 308 -21.00 38.41 43.55
N VAL A 309 -21.31 38.19 42.27
CA VAL A 309 -21.38 39.26 41.28
C VAL A 309 -22.84 39.51 40.95
N VAL A 310 -23.22 40.74 41.27
CA VAL A 310 -24.52 41.38 41.11
C VAL A 310 -24.84 41.56 39.62
N ALA A 311 -26.08 41.21 39.26
CA ALA A 311 -26.67 41.48 37.95
C ALA A 311 -27.01 42.98 37.77
N PRO A 312 -26.79 43.56 36.59
CA PRO A 312 -27.45 44.80 36.18
C PRO A 312 -28.75 44.55 35.38
N PRO A 313 -29.67 45.53 35.35
CA PRO A 313 -31.03 45.35 34.88
C PRO A 313 -31.21 45.45 33.37
N SER A 314 -32.28 44.78 32.94
CA SER A 314 -32.92 44.81 31.62
C SER A 314 -33.06 46.19 30.98
N ALA A 315 -32.62 46.29 29.73
CA ALA A 315 -33.16 47.22 28.75
C ALA A 315 -33.69 46.39 27.57
N SER A 316 -35.01 46.26 27.50
CA SER A 316 -35.73 45.56 26.45
C SER A 316 -35.71 46.38 25.16
N LEU A 317 -35.08 45.85 24.11
CA LEU A 317 -35.30 46.30 22.74
C LEU A 317 -36.24 45.30 22.04
N PRO A 318 -37.13 45.76 21.14
CA PRO A 318 -38.12 44.90 20.49
C PRO A 318 -37.45 43.88 19.56
N SER A 319 -37.66 42.60 19.87
CA SER A 319 -37.37 41.47 18.99
C SER A 319 -38.10 41.64 17.66
N ALA A 320 -37.35 41.95 16.60
CA ALA A 320 -37.80 41.68 15.25
C ALA A 320 -37.94 40.15 15.12
N SER A 321 -39.18 39.68 15.09
CA SER A 321 -39.54 38.29 14.79
C SER A 321 -39.13 38.00 13.35
N VAL A 322 -37.89 37.54 13.16
CA VAL A 322 -37.45 36.95 11.89
C VAL A 322 -38.16 35.61 11.79
N ALA A 323 -39.12 35.54 10.86
CA ALA A 323 -39.84 34.32 10.56
C ALA A 323 -38.83 33.17 10.34
N PRO A 324 -39.03 31.99 10.95
CA PRO A 324 -38.14 30.87 10.75
C PRO A 324 -38.08 30.55 9.25
N ALA A 325 -36.86 30.57 8.71
CA ALA A 325 -36.59 30.17 7.35
C ALA A 325 -37.23 28.79 7.14
N ALA A 326 -38.11 28.70 6.14
CA ALA A 326 -38.83 27.49 5.82
C ALA A 326 -37.83 26.35 5.62
N VAL A 327 -37.99 25.29 6.42
CA VAL A 327 -37.23 24.03 6.32
C VAL A 327 -37.35 23.51 4.89
N PRO A 328 -36.28 23.52 4.07
CA PRO A 328 -36.39 23.06 2.71
C PRO A 328 -36.37 21.53 2.67
N ALA A 329 -37.46 21.01 2.08
CA ALA A 329 -37.55 19.93 1.11
C ALA A 329 -37.10 18.50 1.49
N LYS A 330 -38.01 17.58 1.15
CA LYS A 330 -37.93 16.11 0.94
C LYS A 330 -36.57 15.42 1.23
N PRO A 331 -36.61 14.22 1.86
CA PRO A 331 -35.41 13.39 2.03
C PRO A 331 -34.68 13.27 0.69
N ARG A 332 -33.47 13.80 0.63
CA ARG A 332 -32.61 13.66 -0.55
C ARG A 332 -32.48 12.16 -0.82
N ASP A 333 -32.57 11.77 -2.11
CA ASP A 333 -32.19 10.42 -2.48
C ASP A 333 -30.76 10.20 -1.97
N ARG A 334 -30.58 9.27 -1.03
CA ARG A 334 -29.27 8.97 -0.42
C ARG A 334 -28.24 8.69 -1.50
N ARG A 335 -28.63 8.06 -2.60
CA ARG A 335 -27.71 7.82 -3.71
C ARG A 335 -27.22 9.11 -4.32
N GLU A 336 -28.14 10.03 -4.60
CA GLU A 336 -27.82 11.32 -5.17
C GLU A 336 -26.94 12.14 -4.22
N CYS A 337 -27.30 12.19 -2.93
CA CYS A 337 -26.51 12.88 -1.91
C CYS A 337 -25.07 12.34 -1.84
N VAL A 338 -24.89 11.03 -1.67
CA VAL A 338 -23.55 10.44 -1.55
C VAL A 338 -22.76 10.65 -2.84
N SER A 339 -23.38 10.51 -4.01
CA SER A 339 -22.70 10.66 -5.30
C SER A 339 -22.14 12.07 -5.52
N GLN A 340 -22.82 13.11 -5.01
CA GLN A 340 -22.36 14.50 -5.10
C GLN A 340 -21.11 14.78 -4.25
N LEU A 341 -20.83 13.97 -3.24
CA LEU A 341 -19.63 14.14 -2.38
C LEU A 341 -18.34 13.62 -3.05
N PHE A 342 -18.48 12.85 -4.13
CA PHE A 342 -17.34 12.33 -4.91
C PHE A 342 -17.25 13.03 -6.26
N SER A 343 -16.12 12.84 -6.94
CA SER A 343 -15.94 13.40 -8.27
C SER A 343 -16.98 12.81 -9.25
N PRO A 344 -17.56 13.58 -10.19
CA PRO A 344 -18.68 13.14 -11.03
C PRO A 344 -18.41 11.87 -11.86
N GLU A 345 -17.16 11.60 -12.19
CA GLU A 345 -16.75 10.40 -12.93
C GLU A 345 -16.70 9.11 -12.08
N THR A 346 -16.81 9.23 -10.75
CA THR A 346 -16.70 8.10 -9.83
C THR A 346 -17.78 7.05 -10.09
N PHE A 347 -19.01 7.51 -10.33
CA PHE A 347 -20.19 6.64 -10.49
C PHE A 347 -20.77 6.66 -11.90
N ALA A 348 -19.99 7.10 -12.89
CA ALA A 348 -20.50 7.33 -14.26
C ALA A 348 -21.02 6.06 -14.97
N ALA A 349 -20.58 4.87 -14.55
CA ALA A 349 -20.90 3.61 -15.23
C ALA A 349 -21.78 2.66 -14.39
N GLY A 350 -22.03 2.98 -13.12
CA GLY A 350 -22.65 2.09 -12.15
C GLY A 350 -23.81 2.74 -11.41
N ARG A 351 -24.64 1.89 -10.79
CA ARG A 351 -25.65 2.34 -9.82
C ARG A 351 -25.20 1.91 -8.43
N PRO A 352 -24.38 2.72 -7.73
CA PRO A 352 -23.86 2.34 -6.44
C PRO A 352 -25.00 2.12 -5.43
N ASN A 353 -24.75 1.21 -4.49
CA ASN A 353 -25.66 0.85 -3.42
C ASN A 353 -25.23 1.47 -2.09
N PHE A 354 -25.88 2.59 -1.73
CA PHE A 354 -25.60 3.30 -0.49
C PHE A 354 -26.65 3.08 0.61
N HIS A 355 -27.43 2.00 0.54
CA HIS A 355 -28.45 1.71 1.57
C HIS A 355 -27.85 1.43 2.95
N PHE A 356 -26.60 0.98 3.01
CA PHE A 356 -25.90 0.68 4.26
C PHE A 356 -25.49 1.94 5.03
N VAL A 357 -25.29 3.09 4.36
CA VAL A 357 -24.62 4.27 4.94
C VAL A 357 -25.25 4.71 6.25
N CYS A 358 -26.58 4.84 6.33
CA CYS A 358 -27.24 5.31 7.55
C CYS A 358 -27.39 4.23 8.62
N ASN A 359 -27.33 2.95 8.25
CA ASN A 359 -27.66 1.82 9.14
C ASN A 359 -26.43 1.08 9.68
N GLU A 360 -25.28 1.17 9.00
CA GLU A 360 -24.04 0.55 9.43
C GLU A 360 -23.44 1.34 10.61
N SER A 361 -23.29 0.67 11.75
CA SER A 361 -22.76 1.24 12.98
C SER A 361 -21.26 1.00 13.15
N ASP A 362 -20.68 -0.05 12.54
CA ASP A 362 -19.23 -0.26 12.61
C ASP A 362 -18.54 0.64 11.57
N PRO A 363 -17.75 1.65 12.01
CA PRO A 363 -17.12 2.59 11.07
C PRO A 363 -16.18 1.91 10.08
N ARG A 364 -15.58 0.75 10.42
CA ARG A 364 -14.68 0.02 9.51
C ARG A 364 -15.49 -0.64 8.39
N LYS A 365 -16.55 -1.36 8.75
CA LYS A 365 -17.43 -2.01 7.75
C LYS A 365 -18.05 -0.98 6.83
N GLY A 366 -18.46 0.16 7.38
CA GLY A 366 -19.00 1.27 6.61
C GLY A 366 -17.99 1.87 5.64
N ALA A 367 -16.75 2.10 6.09
CA ALA A 367 -15.67 2.56 5.24
C ALA A 367 -15.33 1.54 4.14
N ASP A 368 -15.19 0.26 4.45
CA ASP A 368 -14.90 -0.81 3.49
C ASP A 368 -16.01 -0.93 2.43
N ALA A 369 -17.27 -0.88 2.85
CA ALA A 369 -18.41 -0.90 1.95
C ALA A 369 -18.44 0.34 1.05
N LEU A 370 -18.17 1.53 1.60
CA LEU A 370 -18.10 2.76 0.83
C LEU A 370 -16.96 2.74 -0.20
N GLY A 371 -15.78 2.26 0.18
CA GLY A 371 -14.66 2.05 -0.72
C GLY A 371 -14.97 1.06 -1.84
N THR A 372 -15.69 -0.02 -1.52
CA THR A 372 -16.16 -1.00 -2.51
C THR A 372 -17.07 -0.34 -3.54
N GLU A 373 -18.03 0.49 -3.12
CA GLU A 373 -18.90 1.23 -4.04
C GLU A 373 -18.14 2.25 -4.89
N VAL A 374 -17.11 2.93 -4.35
CA VAL A 374 -16.21 3.82 -5.11
C VAL A 374 -15.48 3.06 -6.22
N VAL A 375 -15.04 1.83 -5.96
CA VAL A 375 -14.39 0.95 -6.94
C VAL A 375 -15.38 0.45 -7.99
N LEU A 376 -16.58 0.04 -7.57
CA LEU A 376 -17.60 -0.49 -8.48
C LEU A 376 -18.28 0.60 -9.34
N GLY A 377 -18.29 1.85 -8.88
CA GLY A 377 -18.99 2.97 -9.52
C GLY A 377 -18.61 3.23 -10.98
N LYS A 378 -17.35 2.96 -11.35
CA LYS A 378 -16.85 3.15 -12.72
C LYS A 378 -16.92 1.89 -13.58
N GLY A 379 -17.39 0.77 -13.03
CA GLY A 379 -17.37 -0.54 -13.67
C GLY A 379 -15.94 -1.01 -13.97
N HIS A 380 -15.78 -1.91 -14.94
CA HIS A 380 -14.50 -2.58 -15.25
C HIS A 380 -13.43 -1.70 -15.92
N ARG A 381 -13.57 -0.36 -15.99
CA ARG A 381 -12.74 0.51 -16.85
C ARG A 381 -11.78 1.45 -16.08
N GLY A 382 -10.74 0.89 -15.50
CA GLY A 382 -9.56 1.63 -15.04
C GLY A 382 -9.75 2.52 -13.80
N VAL A 383 -8.65 2.98 -13.22
CA VAL A 383 -8.61 3.69 -11.93
C VAL A 383 -9.14 5.13 -12.04
N THR A 384 -10.12 5.52 -11.23
CA THR A 384 -10.63 6.92 -11.13
C THR A 384 -9.79 7.79 -10.20
N ALA A 385 -10.01 9.11 -10.23
CA ALA A 385 -9.43 10.00 -9.22
C ALA A 385 -9.94 9.64 -7.82
N ALA A 386 -11.24 9.38 -7.66
CA ALA A 386 -11.82 8.96 -6.38
C ALA A 386 -11.23 7.66 -5.84
N MET A 387 -10.90 6.67 -6.69
CA MET A 387 -10.20 5.46 -6.26
C MET A 387 -8.80 5.76 -5.71
N ARG A 388 -8.05 6.65 -6.38
CA ARG A 388 -6.72 7.10 -5.90
C ARG A 388 -6.81 7.94 -4.64
N GLU A 389 -7.84 8.78 -4.52
CA GLU A 389 -8.10 9.56 -3.31
C GLU A 389 -8.43 8.63 -2.15
N TRP A 390 -9.32 7.66 -2.36
CA TRP A 390 -9.74 6.70 -1.34
C TRP A 390 -8.59 5.84 -0.80
N ASP A 391 -7.71 5.36 -1.69
CA ASP A 391 -6.51 4.58 -1.30
C ASP A 391 -5.55 5.37 -0.40
N LYS A 392 -5.49 6.69 -0.57
CA LYS A 392 -4.61 7.57 0.21
C LYS A 392 -5.13 7.90 1.61
N LEU A 393 -6.41 7.62 1.91
CA LEU A 393 -7.02 8.04 3.18
C LEU A 393 -6.55 7.23 4.39
N GLY A 394 -6.28 5.92 4.26
CA GLY A 394 -5.94 5.04 5.39
C GLY A 394 -6.90 5.20 6.58
N TRP A 395 -6.40 5.59 7.76
CA TRP A 395 -7.23 5.93 8.93
C TRP A 395 -8.44 6.81 8.59
N PHE A 396 -8.27 7.80 7.71
CA PHE A 396 -9.33 8.74 7.34
C PHE A 396 -10.43 8.15 6.44
N GLN A 397 -10.37 6.87 6.05
CA GLN A 397 -11.50 6.20 5.38
C GLN A 397 -12.72 6.13 6.31
N MET A 398 -12.50 5.84 7.60
CA MET A 398 -13.57 5.86 8.61
C MET A 398 -14.10 7.27 8.87
N ALA A 399 -13.21 8.27 8.88
CA ALA A 399 -13.59 9.67 8.96
C ALA A 399 -14.47 10.08 7.77
N MET A 400 -14.09 9.69 6.56
CA MET A 400 -14.88 9.96 5.36
C MET A 400 -16.25 9.28 5.43
N PHE A 401 -16.33 8.03 5.90
CA PHE A 401 -17.61 7.38 6.14
C PHE A 401 -18.48 8.18 7.13
N ALA A 402 -17.91 8.66 8.25
CA ALA A 402 -18.64 9.50 9.21
C ALA A 402 -19.14 10.82 8.59
N VAL A 403 -18.33 11.49 7.76
CA VAL A 403 -18.73 12.71 7.03
C VAL A 403 -19.90 12.44 6.08
N VAL A 404 -19.84 11.35 5.31
CA VAL A 404 -20.92 10.95 4.40
C VAL A 404 -22.22 10.68 5.17
N ARG A 405 -22.13 10.03 6.34
CA ARG A 405 -23.30 9.77 7.19
C ARG A 405 -23.93 11.07 7.71
N ALA A 406 -23.12 11.96 8.30
CA ALA A 406 -23.60 13.23 8.82
C ALA A 406 -24.23 14.09 7.72
N THR A 407 -23.67 14.05 6.51
CA THR A 407 -24.16 14.84 5.38
C THR A 407 -25.44 14.29 4.75
N CYS A 408 -25.57 12.97 4.65
CA CYS A 408 -26.61 12.33 3.82
C CYS A 408 -27.69 11.56 4.59
N CYS A 409 -27.62 11.50 5.91
CA CYS A 409 -28.59 10.81 6.75
C CYS A 409 -29.30 11.78 7.68
N GLU A 410 -30.62 11.89 7.58
CA GLU A 410 -31.44 12.65 8.54
C GLU A 410 -31.35 12.05 9.95
N THR A 411 -31.34 10.72 10.01
CA THR A 411 -31.08 9.93 11.22
C THR A 411 -30.14 8.79 10.87
N ALA A 412 -29.09 8.62 11.65
CA ALA A 412 -28.09 7.57 11.49
C ALA A 412 -27.93 6.82 12.81
N THR A 413 -27.77 5.50 12.75
CA THR A 413 -27.42 4.70 13.93
C THR A 413 -26.10 5.22 14.52
N PRO A 414 -25.94 5.44 15.83
CA PRO A 414 -24.66 5.83 16.40
C PRO A 414 -23.53 4.90 15.96
N LEU A 415 -22.33 5.46 15.74
CA LEU A 415 -21.16 4.63 15.44
C LEU A 415 -20.74 3.87 16.69
N GLU A 416 -20.49 2.58 16.54
CA GLU A 416 -20.07 1.68 17.61
C GLU A 416 -18.91 0.81 17.12
N SER A 417 -17.72 1.03 17.68
CA SER A 417 -16.58 0.14 17.45
C SER A 417 -16.63 -1.04 18.41
N SER A 418 -16.73 -2.25 17.84
CA SER A 418 -16.76 -3.51 18.59
C SER A 418 -15.45 -3.86 19.33
N LEU A 419 -14.42 -3.02 19.22
CA LEU A 419 -13.05 -3.30 19.65
C LEU A 419 -12.66 -2.77 21.03
N GLY A 420 -13.61 -2.28 21.83
CA GLY A 420 -13.28 -1.68 23.13
C GLY A 420 -12.59 -0.32 23.00
N ALA A 421 -12.73 0.37 21.85
CA ALA A 421 -12.14 1.68 21.62
C ALA A 421 -12.76 2.80 22.47
N GLY A 422 -13.76 2.49 23.30
CA GLY A 422 -14.38 3.43 24.23
C GLY A 422 -13.37 4.11 25.15
N ALA A 423 -12.27 3.42 25.52
CA ALA A 423 -11.19 4.01 26.31
C ALA A 423 -10.50 5.20 25.62
N CYS A 424 -10.45 5.20 24.27
CA CYS A 424 -9.87 6.27 23.47
C CYS A 424 -10.90 7.24 22.90
N ASN A 425 -12.19 7.09 23.25
CA ASN A 425 -13.31 7.87 22.70
C ASN A 425 -13.30 7.96 21.16
N PHE A 426 -12.90 6.88 20.49
CA PHE A 426 -12.70 6.89 19.04
C PHE A 426 -14.01 7.14 18.28
N ASP A 427 -15.08 6.46 18.68
CA ASP A 427 -16.40 6.61 18.05
C ASP A 427 -16.97 8.03 18.23
N GLY A 428 -16.79 8.60 19.44
CA GLY A 428 -17.16 9.98 19.73
C GLY A 428 -16.37 10.98 18.89
N ALA A 429 -15.07 10.76 18.70
CA ALA A 429 -14.24 11.61 17.85
C ALA A 429 -14.64 11.53 16.37
N LEU A 430 -14.96 10.33 15.87
CA LEU A 430 -15.48 10.14 14.50
C LEU A 430 -16.81 10.84 14.27
N MET A 431 -17.78 10.69 15.18
CA MET A 431 -19.08 11.35 15.06
C MET A 431 -18.93 12.88 15.11
N ALA A 432 -18.11 13.39 16.04
CA ALA A 432 -17.84 14.83 16.15
C ALA A 432 -17.15 15.39 14.89
N LEU A 433 -16.28 14.62 14.25
CA LEU A 433 -15.64 14.98 12.99
C LEU A 433 -16.64 15.01 11.83
N GLY A 434 -17.50 14.00 11.71
CA GLY A 434 -18.55 13.97 10.69
C GLY A 434 -19.46 15.20 10.78
N GLU A 435 -19.95 15.50 11.99
CA GLU A 435 -20.81 16.65 12.27
C GLU A 435 -20.11 17.98 11.96
N ALA A 436 -18.87 18.16 12.42
CA ALA A 436 -18.12 19.40 12.23
C ALA A 436 -17.79 19.68 10.76
N VAL A 437 -17.59 18.64 9.94
CA VAL A 437 -17.36 18.82 8.50
C VAL A 437 -18.67 19.05 7.74
N ALA A 438 -19.75 18.38 8.13
CA ALA A 438 -21.06 18.49 7.46
C ALA A 438 -21.79 19.80 7.78
N HIS A 439 -21.64 20.32 9.00
CA HIS A 439 -22.45 21.44 9.49
C HIS A 439 -21.63 22.58 10.12
N GLY A 440 -20.35 22.34 10.42
CA GLY A 440 -19.47 23.32 11.06
C GLY A 440 -18.70 24.21 10.10
N GLY A 441 -18.02 25.22 10.66
CA GLY A 441 -17.06 26.04 9.93
C GLY A 441 -15.72 25.32 9.71
N GLU A 442 -14.83 25.94 8.93
CA GLU A 442 -13.48 25.42 8.70
C GLU A 442 -12.71 25.21 10.01
N SER A 443 -12.86 26.12 10.97
CA SER A 443 -12.25 26.02 12.31
C SER A 443 -12.77 24.82 13.11
N ASP A 444 -14.07 24.53 13.01
CA ASP A 444 -14.68 23.41 13.74
C ASP A 444 -14.21 22.08 13.16
N GLY A 445 -14.13 22.00 11.83
CA GLY A 445 -13.56 20.87 11.12
C GLY A 445 -12.12 20.59 11.52
N ALA A 446 -11.26 21.62 11.55
CA ALA A 446 -9.87 21.47 11.97
C ALA A 446 -9.75 20.96 13.41
N ALA A 447 -10.49 21.56 14.36
CA ALA A 447 -10.50 21.13 15.76
C ALA A 447 -11.06 19.70 15.94
N ALA A 448 -11.97 19.26 15.07
CA ALA A 448 -12.47 17.88 15.10
C ALA A 448 -11.46 16.89 14.50
N VAL A 449 -10.70 17.27 13.47
CA VAL A 449 -9.59 16.45 12.93
C VAL A 449 -8.52 16.23 13.99
N ASP A 450 -8.14 17.27 14.74
CA ASP A 450 -7.13 17.13 15.80
C ASP A 450 -7.60 16.18 16.93
N ARG A 451 -8.88 16.24 17.30
CA ARG A 451 -9.49 15.29 18.25
C ARG A 451 -9.49 13.85 17.73
N TYR A 452 -9.77 13.68 16.44
CA TYR A 452 -9.72 12.37 15.77
C TYR A 452 -8.29 11.79 15.75
N LEU A 453 -7.29 12.62 15.42
CA LEU A 453 -5.88 12.22 15.45
C LEU A 453 -5.42 11.83 16.86
N ALA A 454 -5.85 12.55 17.89
CA ALA A 454 -5.58 12.19 19.29
C ALA A 454 -6.17 10.81 19.66
N ALA A 455 -7.39 10.50 19.20
CA ALA A 455 -8.01 9.20 19.41
C ALA A 455 -7.26 8.07 18.69
N ILE A 456 -6.80 8.30 17.45
CA ILE A 456 -5.93 7.35 16.73
C ILE A 456 -4.64 7.11 17.50
N GLN A 457 -3.98 8.17 17.96
CA GLN A 457 -2.73 8.04 18.70
C GLN A 457 -2.92 7.23 19.99
N CYS A 458 -4.06 7.41 20.68
CA CYS A 458 -4.43 6.57 21.83
C CYS A 458 -4.56 5.08 21.44
N LEU A 459 -5.26 4.77 20.33
CA LEU A 459 -5.41 3.40 19.84
C LEU A 459 -4.08 2.74 19.49
N VAL A 460 -3.16 3.50 18.88
CA VAL A 460 -1.82 3.02 18.53
C VAL A 460 -1.03 2.67 19.79
N HIS A 461 -1.01 3.56 20.79
CA HIS A 461 -0.34 3.30 22.07
C HIS A 461 -0.96 2.12 22.83
N ALA A 462 -2.28 1.91 22.69
CA ALA A 462 -2.99 0.77 23.26
C ALA A 462 -2.89 -0.50 22.39
N HIS A 463 -2.04 -0.50 21.35
CA HIS A 463 -1.80 -1.62 20.44
C HIS A 463 -3.05 -2.12 19.67
N TYR A 464 -4.04 -1.25 19.46
CA TYR A 464 -5.25 -1.57 18.71
C TYR A 464 -5.17 -1.29 17.21
N ALA A 465 -4.10 -0.63 16.72
CA ALA A 465 -3.98 -0.26 15.29
C ALA A 465 -4.25 -1.43 14.33
N HIS A 466 -3.72 -2.62 14.63
CA HIS A 466 -3.90 -3.80 13.78
C HIS A 466 -5.37 -4.23 13.66
N ALA A 467 -6.19 -4.00 14.68
CA ALA A 467 -7.61 -4.32 14.64
C ALA A 467 -8.39 -3.41 13.67
N PHE A 468 -7.81 -2.27 13.28
CA PHE A 468 -8.29 -1.37 12.24
C PHE A 468 -7.60 -1.58 10.89
N GLY A 469 -6.77 -2.63 10.75
CA GLY A 469 -6.00 -2.87 9.52
C GLY A 469 -4.81 -1.92 9.34
N GLU A 470 -4.50 -1.13 10.37
CA GLU A 470 -3.48 -0.10 10.34
C GLU A 470 -2.23 -0.52 11.13
N LYS A 471 -1.05 -0.06 10.71
CA LYS A 471 0.22 -0.43 11.34
C LYS A 471 0.76 0.59 12.35
N GLY A 472 0.23 1.80 12.33
CA GLY A 472 0.74 2.93 13.10
C GLY A 472 -0.28 4.05 13.17
N GLY A 473 0.17 5.26 13.51
CA GLY A 473 -0.67 6.45 13.53
C GLY A 473 -1.06 6.94 12.14
N ALA A 474 -1.97 7.90 12.10
CA ALA A 474 -2.30 8.57 10.86
C ALA A 474 -1.12 9.42 10.36
N THR A 475 -0.87 9.39 9.05
CA THR A 475 0.23 10.13 8.43
C THR A 475 -0.22 11.52 7.98
N GLN A 476 0.73 12.45 7.83
CA GLN A 476 0.46 13.78 7.27
C GLN A 476 -0.16 13.69 5.86
N ARG A 477 0.27 12.71 5.06
CA ARG A 477 -0.27 12.46 3.72
C ARG A 477 -1.74 12.03 3.75
N GLN A 478 -2.10 11.15 4.67
CA GLN A 478 -3.49 10.74 4.86
C GLN A 478 -4.38 11.93 5.26
N ARG A 479 -3.86 12.81 6.13
CA ARG A 479 -4.54 14.07 6.49
C ARG A 479 -4.73 14.98 5.28
N GLN A 480 -3.69 15.24 4.49
CA GLN A 480 -3.79 16.06 3.28
C GLN A 480 -4.81 15.50 2.29
N ALA A 481 -4.84 14.17 2.10
CA ALA A 481 -5.84 13.53 1.26
C ALA A 481 -7.27 13.76 1.78
N PHE A 482 -7.46 13.68 3.10
CA PHE A 482 -8.74 13.96 3.73
C PHE A 482 -9.15 15.44 3.62
N ASP A 483 -8.21 16.37 3.76
CA ASP A 483 -8.46 17.81 3.61
C ASP A 483 -8.97 18.14 2.20
N VAL A 484 -8.35 17.55 1.17
CA VAL A 484 -8.79 17.70 -0.24
C VAL A 484 -10.22 17.20 -0.43
N VAL A 485 -10.56 16.03 0.11
CA VAL A 485 -11.90 15.45 -0.04
C VAL A 485 -12.94 16.27 0.73
N THR A 486 -12.64 16.69 1.96
CA THR A 486 -13.59 17.48 2.78
C THR A 486 -13.79 18.90 2.27
N GLN A 487 -12.78 19.52 1.65
CA GLN A 487 -12.94 20.79 0.95
C GLN A 487 -13.97 20.70 -0.19
N ARG A 488 -13.98 19.58 -0.93
CA ARG A 488 -15.00 19.30 -1.96
C ARG A 488 -16.39 19.18 -1.34
N VAL A 489 -16.53 18.42 -0.26
CA VAL A 489 -17.80 18.28 0.49
C VAL A 489 -18.35 19.64 0.89
N ARG A 490 -17.54 20.51 1.50
CA ARG A 490 -17.95 21.86 1.89
C ARG A 490 -18.35 22.73 0.69
N THR A 491 -17.61 22.61 -0.41
CA THR A 491 -17.91 23.36 -1.64
C THR A 491 -19.29 22.95 -2.19
N GLU A 492 -19.61 21.66 -2.22
CA GLU A 492 -20.92 21.19 -2.68
C GLU A 492 -22.05 21.53 -1.70
N LEU A 493 -21.78 21.55 -0.38
CA LEU A 493 -22.76 21.98 0.63
C LEU A 493 -23.07 23.48 0.60
N SER A 494 -22.14 24.29 0.09
CA SER A 494 -22.33 25.73 -0.08
C SER A 494 -23.13 26.10 -1.33
N ARG A 495 -23.34 25.15 -2.24
CA ARG A 495 -24.16 25.31 -3.45
C ARG A 495 -25.61 24.95 -3.16
#